data_AF-F9WCD2-F1
#
_entry.id   AF-F9WCD2-F1
#
_cell.length_a   1.000
_cell.length_b   1.000
_cell.length_c   1.000
_cell.angle_alpha   90.00
_cell.angle_beta   90.00
_cell.angle_gamma   90.00
#
_symmetry.space_group_name_H-M   'P 1'
#
loop_
_entity.id
_entity.type
_entity.pdbx_description
1 polymer ?
#
loop_
_entity_poly.entity_id
_entity_poly.type
_entity_poly.pdbx_seq_one_letter_code
_entity_poly.pdbx_strand_id
1 'polypeptide(L)'
;MLLDSGSMSGTFVDEFDEGVVTKHGQSSIYRFGRPLYKGTPTACFDGGLLFRIVEENNKNRWSFYNDVPNSEMNVEVIFGPNSDIKALGNTDMTKLSDGSIKCTVVVYPLETELFIEGVCNGYKSNIVAKELTNEYLEDVAVQNTSVIKGEISVMEKLAARDASPDDALAACIAKKTKFLDLTFPPTQESLQTGTVTRMKVIPWERPSMFLSDENALQARLFRNDINPNNIDEGELGDSWFTGALACVAEFPNRIRDMFRHPRSLDEGKNERAIGAYRVTFNKGGWWVNVVVDDYLPCSGGQPIFARSYGDPLELWVSLAQKAYAKLYGGYGFLVVGDPLHALQDITGYPCSSFNTAFETAKLNGGEELFGHLLHYSQAHHHTILVTPTRNALQLQGSTGEAYERLGLLPGHVYKVLKVLSFAESGVFLLLLRNPWSAVAI
;
A
#
# COMPACT_ATOMS: atom_id res chain seq x y z
N MET A 1 19.75 28.38 10.05
CA MET A 1 21.19 28.39 9.68
C MET A 1 21.27 27.63 8.36
N LEU A 2 21.23 28.37 7.25
CA LEU A 2 21.30 27.82 5.89
C LEU A 2 22.75 27.40 5.63
N LEU A 3 22.98 26.17 5.18
CA LEU A 3 24.30 25.75 4.72
C LEU A 3 24.34 25.73 3.19
N ASP A 4 25.37 26.44 2.74
CA ASP A 4 25.90 26.66 1.41
C ASP A 4 25.91 25.42 0.49
N SER A 5 25.58 25.66 -0.77
CA SER A 5 25.79 24.73 -1.88
C SER A 5 27.26 24.75 -2.30
N GLY A 6 28.10 24.01 -1.57
CA GLY A 6 29.46 23.67 -1.98
C GLY A 6 29.49 22.29 -2.63
N SER A 7 29.98 22.20 -3.88
CA SER A 7 30.23 20.93 -4.55
C SER A 7 31.33 20.16 -3.81
N MET A 8 30.94 19.16 -3.01
CA MET A 8 31.86 18.12 -2.56
C MET A 8 31.59 16.85 -3.36
N SER A 9 32.62 16.40 -4.08
CA SER A 9 32.72 15.07 -4.67
C SER A 9 32.94 14.01 -3.59
N GLY A 10 32.00 13.92 -2.63
CA GLY A 10 31.91 12.81 -1.71
C GLY A 10 31.03 11.73 -2.33
N THR A 11 31.48 10.48 -2.27
CA THR A 11 30.59 9.32 -2.50
C THR A 11 29.39 9.47 -1.57
N PHE A 12 28.21 9.82 -2.11
CA PHE A 12 26.97 9.87 -1.37
C PHE A 12 26.69 8.45 -0.86
N VAL A 13 26.95 8.21 0.43
CA VAL A 13 26.53 6.96 1.08
C VAL A 13 25.03 7.12 1.32
N ASP A 14 24.24 6.37 0.57
CA ASP A 14 22.79 6.34 0.75
C ASP A 14 22.46 5.59 2.05
N GLU A 15 21.72 6.23 2.97
CA GLU A 15 21.28 5.64 4.23
C GLU A 15 20.48 4.35 4.01
N PHE A 16 19.76 4.31 2.89
CA PHE A 16 18.83 3.25 2.52
C PHE A 16 19.46 2.22 1.57
N ASP A 17 20.77 2.32 1.31
CA ASP A 17 21.51 1.24 0.66
C ASP A 17 21.68 0.08 1.65
N GLU A 18 20.68 -0.79 1.66
CA GLU A 18 20.61 -2.01 2.47
C GLU A 18 21.30 -3.21 1.78
N GLY A 19 22.21 -2.93 0.84
CA GLY A 19 22.97 -3.92 0.08
C GLY A 19 22.24 -4.43 -1.16
N VAL A 20 22.99 -5.13 -2.02
CA VAL A 20 22.50 -5.61 -3.32
C VAL A 20 21.31 -6.54 -3.10
N VAL A 21 20.11 -6.02 -3.39
CA VAL A 21 18.95 -6.82 -3.73
C VAL A 21 19.38 -7.67 -4.91
N THR A 22 19.57 -8.97 -4.71
CA THR A 22 19.61 -9.88 -5.85
C THR A 22 18.27 -9.70 -6.55
N LYS A 23 18.26 -8.99 -7.69
CA LYS A 23 17.25 -9.25 -8.71
C LYS A 23 17.38 -10.74 -8.94
N HIS A 24 16.48 -11.53 -8.38
CA HIS A 24 16.45 -12.94 -8.71
C HIS A 24 16.13 -12.98 -10.20
N GLY A 25 17.19 -13.12 -10.99
CA GLY A 25 17.18 -13.32 -12.44
C GLY A 25 16.66 -14.71 -12.75
N GLN A 26 15.51 -15.06 -12.20
CA GLN A 26 14.64 -16.06 -12.75
C GLN A 26 13.39 -15.31 -13.14
N SER A 27 13.04 -15.37 -14.43
CA SER A 27 11.68 -15.17 -14.90
C SER A 27 10.82 -16.20 -14.16
N SER A 28 10.43 -15.87 -12.93
CA SER A 28 9.39 -16.58 -12.22
C SER A 28 8.11 -16.27 -12.97
N ILE A 29 7.38 -17.32 -13.34
CA ILE A 29 6.04 -17.14 -13.90
C ILE A 29 5.06 -16.62 -12.83
N TYR A 30 5.43 -16.76 -11.54
CA TYR A 30 4.71 -16.24 -10.39
C TYR A 30 5.20 -14.84 -10.05
N ARG A 31 4.26 -13.95 -9.75
CA ARG A 31 4.43 -12.52 -9.60
C ARG A 31 4.56 -12.10 -8.14
N PHE A 32 3.85 -12.75 -7.22
CA PHE A 32 3.78 -12.31 -5.82
C PHE A 32 4.32 -13.35 -4.84
N GLY A 33 4.25 -14.64 -5.15
CA GLY A 33 4.85 -15.68 -4.32
C GLY A 33 5.27 -16.92 -5.10
N ARG A 34 5.20 -18.08 -4.46
CA ARG A 34 5.52 -19.38 -5.06
C ARG A 34 4.59 -20.45 -4.48
N PRO A 35 4.22 -21.48 -5.26
CA PRO A 35 3.46 -22.60 -4.74
C PRO A 35 4.27 -23.37 -3.70
N LEU A 36 3.59 -23.85 -2.67
CA LEU A 36 4.16 -24.73 -1.65
C LEU A 36 4.67 -26.05 -2.25
N TYR A 37 3.94 -26.56 -3.25
CA TYR A 37 4.30 -27.79 -3.95
C TYR A 37 4.96 -27.49 -5.30
N LYS A 38 6.12 -28.10 -5.55
CA LYS A 38 6.84 -27.98 -6.82
C LYS A 38 6.21 -28.90 -7.87
N GLY A 39 6.07 -28.39 -9.09
CA GLY A 39 5.45 -29.15 -10.16
C GLY A 39 5.39 -28.39 -11.48
N THR A 40 4.65 -28.94 -12.44
CA THR A 40 4.36 -28.28 -13.71
C THR A 40 3.17 -27.33 -13.52
N PRO A 41 3.37 -26.00 -13.67
CA PRO A 41 2.30 -25.03 -13.54
C PRO A 41 1.49 -24.89 -14.83
N THR A 42 0.19 -24.71 -14.69
CA THR A 42 -0.73 -24.30 -15.76
C THR A 42 -1.52 -23.09 -15.27
N ALA A 43 -1.38 -21.95 -15.96
CA ALA A 43 -2.16 -20.75 -15.63
C ALA A 43 -3.65 -21.01 -15.90
N CYS A 44 -4.49 -20.64 -14.93
CA CYS A 44 -5.94 -20.74 -15.02
C CYS A 44 -6.61 -19.48 -15.61
N PHE A 45 -5.88 -18.37 -15.64
CA PHE A 45 -6.29 -17.07 -16.17
C PHE A 45 -5.21 -16.51 -17.09
N ASP A 46 -5.62 -15.70 -18.05
CA ASP A 46 -4.70 -14.84 -18.80
C ASP A 46 -4.01 -13.89 -17.82
N GLY A 47 -2.68 -13.84 -17.84
CA GLY A 47 -1.89 -13.05 -16.88
C GLY A 47 -1.45 -13.78 -15.60
N GLY A 48 -1.83 -15.05 -15.40
CA GLY A 48 -1.24 -15.91 -14.36
C GLY A 48 -1.66 -15.55 -12.93
N LEU A 49 -2.96 -15.43 -12.66
CA LEU A 49 -3.48 -15.10 -11.32
C LEU A 49 -3.60 -16.32 -10.40
N LEU A 50 -3.94 -17.47 -10.98
CA LEU A 50 -4.06 -18.77 -10.31
C LEU A 50 -3.37 -19.80 -11.18
N PHE A 51 -2.64 -20.71 -10.56
CA PHE A 51 -1.94 -21.79 -11.23
C PHE A 51 -2.40 -23.14 -10.71
N ARG A 52 -2.84 -24.02 -11.61
CA ARG A 52 -2.91 -25.44 -11.30
C ARG A 52 -1.50 -26.02 -11.36
N ILE A 53 -1.06 -26.67 -10.30
CA ILE A 53 0.24 -27.33 -10.22
C ILE A 53 0.03 -28.84 -10.24
N VAL A 54 0.68 -29.53 -11.20
CA VAL A 54 0.80 -30.99 -11.19
C VAL A 54 2.16 -31.34 -10.58
N GLU A 55 2.16 -31.99 -9.42
CA GLU A 55 3.38 -32.19 -8.64
C GLU A 55 4.44 -33.01 -9.38
N GLU A 56 5.72 -32.61 -9.23
CA GLU A 56 6.84 -33.28 -9.88
C GLU A 56 7.05 -34.71 -9.33
N ASN A 57 6.94 -34.86 -8.00
CA ASN A 57 7.13 -36.12 -7.29
C ASN A 57 5.91 -37.05 -7.37
N ASN A 58 4.74 -36.52 -7.72
CA ASN A 58 3.51 -37.27 -7.90
C ASN A 58 2.69 -36.66 -9.05
N LYS A 59 2.95 -37.14 -10.26
CA LYS A 59 2.33 -36.62 -11.50
C LYS A 59 0.81 -36.77 -11.56
N ASN A 60 0.22 -37.52 -10.63
CA ASN A 60 -1.23 -37.69 -10.51
C ASN A 60 -1.84 -36.77 -9.45
N ARG A 61 -1.04 -35.96 -8.74
CA ARG A 61 -1.52 -35.05 -7.70
C ARG A 61 -1.57 -33.62 -8.21
N TRP A 62 -2.73 -32.98 -8.01
CA TRP A 62 -2.97 -31.60 -8.38
C TRP A 62 -3.11 -30.74 -7.12
N SER A 63 -2.56 -29.54 -7.19
CA SER A 63 -2.84 -28.45 -6.28
C SER A 63 -3.16 -27.19 -7.07
N PHE A 64 -3.72 -26.20 -6.40
CA PHE A 64 -3.90 -24.85 -6.94
C PHE A 64 -3.13 -23.87 -6.09
N TYR A 65 -2.42 -22.95 -6.74
CA TYR A 65 -1.70 -21.86 -6.13
C TYR A 65 -2.29 -20.53 -6.56
N ASN A 66 -2.78 -19.77 -5.60
CA ASN A 66 -3.30 -18.43 -5.82
C ASN A 66 -2.16 -17.43 -5.73
N ASP A 67 -1.76 -16.86 -6.87
CA ASP A 67 -0.65 -15.92 -6.94
C ASP A 67 -1.12 -14.47 -6.79
N VAL A 68 -2.40 -14.20 -6.51
CA VAL A 68 -2.86 -12.83 -6.24
C VAL A 68 -3.09 -12.58 -4.75
N PRO A 69 -2.72 -11.38 -4.24
CA PRO A 69 -2.92 -11.00 -2.86
C PRO A 69 -4.38 -10.65 -2.52
N ASN A 70 -5.13 -10.01 -3.40
CA ASN A 70 -6.40 -9.36 -3.03
C ASN A 70 -7.67 -10.16 -3.35
N SER A 71 -7.59 -11.45 -3.65
CA SER A 71 -8.78 -12.23 -4.03
C SER A 71 -8.66 -13.69 -3.63
N GLU A 72 -9.77 -14.27 -3.19
CA GLU A 72 -9.88 -15.72 -3.06
C GLU A 72 -10.26 -16.34 -4.41
N MET A 73 -9.72 -17.52 -4.69
CA MET A 73 -10.00 -18.26 -5.91
C MET A 73 -10.93 -19.42 -5.61
N ASN A 74 -12.19 -19.29 -6.04
CA ASN A 74 -13.17 -20.36 -5.94
C ASN A 74 -13.00 -21.27 -7.15
N VAL A 75 -12.45 -22.46 -6.94
CA VAL A 75 -12.17 -23.43 -7.98
C VAL A 75 -13.24 -24.51 -7.98
N GLU A 76 -13.92 -24.69 -9.11
CA GLU A 76 -14.77 -25.84 -9.39
C GLU A 76 -14.23 -26.60 -10.59
N VAL A 77 -14.07 -27.91 -10.47
CA VAL A 77 -13.68 -28.80 -11.57
C VAL A 77 -14.62 -29.98 -11.62
N ILE A 78 -15.18 -30.23 -12.81
CA ILE A 78 -16.02 -31.40 -13.11
C ILE A 78 -15.19 -32.36 -13.96
N PHE A 79 -14.87 -33.51 -13.39
CA PHE A 79 -14.14 -34.61 -14.01
C PHE A 79 -15.09 -35.62 -14.65
N GLY A 80 -14.69 -36.22 -15.78
CA GLY A 80 -15.54 -37.16 -16.51
C GLY A 80 -15.86 -38.45 -15.73
N PRO A 81 -16.95 -39.18 -16.07
CA PRO A 81 -17.47 -40.31 -15.28
C PRO A 81 -16.54 -41.52 -15.04
N ASN A 82 -15.45 -41.63 -15.80
CA ASN A 82 -14.45 -42.70 -15.68
C ASN A 82 -13.15 -42.23 -15.01
N SER A 83 -13.20 -41.11 -14.28
CA SER A 83 -12.05 -40.62 -13.51
C SER A 83 -11.92 -41.43 -12.22
N ASP A 84 -10.69 -41.86 -11.91
CA ASP A 84 -10.35 -42.53 -10.65
C ASP A 84 -9.51 -41.56 -9.82
N ILE A 85 -10.20 -40.75 -9.01
CA ILE A 85 -9.62 -39.63 -8.27
C ILE A 85 -10.11 -39.63 -6.83
N LYS A 86 -9.25 -39.17 -5.91
CA LYS A 86 -9.60 -38.85 -4.52
C LYS A 86 -9.42 -37.36 -4.27
N ALA A 87 -10.30 -36.78 -3.46
CA ALA A 87 -10.15 -35.42 -2.95
C ALA A 87 -9.01 -35.35 -1.92
N LEU A 88 -8.34 -34.21 -1.86
CA LEU A 88 -7.28 -33.92 -0.90
C LEU A 88 -7.54 -32.61 -0.16
N GLY A 89 -6.94 -32.47 1.03
CA GLY A 89 -7.00 -31.23 1.80
C GLY A 89 -8.43 -30.79 2.08
N ASN A 90 -8.71 -29.52 1.77
CA ASN A 90 -10.02 -28.89 1.94
C ASN A 90 -10.95 -29.06 0.72
N THR A 91 -10.64 -30.00 -0.19
CA THR A 91 -11.45 -30.20 -1.40
C THR A 91 -12.71 -30.98 -1.10
N ASP A 92 -13.85 -30.36 -1.37
CA ASP A 92 -15.14 -31.02 -1.38
C ASP A 92 -15.33 -31.80 -2.69
N MET A 93 -15.79 -33.05 -2.59
CA MET A 93 -16.01 -33.90 -3.76
C MET A 93 -17.39 -34.53 -3.73
N THR A 94 -18.13 -34.42 -4.84
CA THR A 94 -19.49 -34.94 -5.00
C THR A 94 -19.65 -35.62 -6.35
N LYS A 95 -20.25 -36.82 -6.36
CA LYS A 95 -20.60 -37.52 -7.61
C LYS A 95 -21.95 -37.04 -8.15
N LEU A 96 -21.99 -36.69 -9.43
CA LEU A 96 -23.20 -36.19 -10.11
C LEU A 96 -24.02 -37.34 -10.70
N SER A 97 -25.26 -37.04 -11.10
CA SER A 97 -26.22 -38.02 -11.61
C SER A 97 -25.82 -38.67 -12.94
N ASP A 98 -25.03 -37.97 -13.75
CA ASP A 98 -24.45 -38.48 -15.01
C ASP A 98 -23.16 -39.30 -14.79
N GLY A 99 -22.77 -39.51 -13.53
CA GLY A 99 -21.58 -40.25 -13.14
C GLY A 99 -20.31 -39.41 -13.06
N SER A 100 -20.31 -38.16 -13.52
CA SER A 100 -19.17 -37.23 -13.39
C SER A 100 -18.88 -36.88 -11.93
N ILE A 101 -17.67 -36.38 -11.65
CA ILE A 101 -17.22 -36.06 -10.29
C ILE A 101 -16.95 -34.56 -10.23
N LYS A 102 -17.67 -33.86 -9.36
CA LYS A 102 -17.46 -32.44 -9.07
C LYS A 102 -16.55 -32.29 -7.87
N CYS A 103 -15.46 -31.54 -8.01
CA CYS A 103 -14.57 -31.15 -6.93
C CYS A 103 -14.54 -29.63 -6.78
N THR A 104 -14.61 -29.12 -5.56
CA THR A 104 -14.55 -27.68 -5.26
C THR A 104 -13.56 -27.37 -4.14
N VAL A 105 -12.82 -26.27 -4.27
CA VAL A 105 -11.92 -25.75 -3.24
C VAL A 105 -11.85 -24.23 -3.30
N VAL A 106 -11.70 -23.57 -2.15
CA VAL A 106 -11.37 -22.15 -2.06
C VAL A 106 -9.88 -22.02 -1.80
N VAL A 107 -9.16 -21.28 -2.64
CA VAL A 107 -7.72 -21.03 -2.48
C VAL A 107 -7.53 -19.57 -2.10
N TYR A 108 -7.15 -19.33 -0.86
CA TYR A 108 -6.94 -17.98 -0.35
C TYR A 108 -5.67 -17.34 -0.92
N PRO A 109 -5.52 -16.01 -0.82
CA PRO A 109 -4.38 -15.29 -1.36
C PRO A 109 -3.03 -15.87 -0.98
N LEU A 110 -2.14 -16.00 -1.96
CA LEU A 110 -0.77 -16.51 -1.79
C LEU A 110 -0.67 -17.93 -1.20
N GLU A 111 -1.79 -18.64 -1.06
CA GLU A 111 -1.83 -20.01 -0.53
C GLU A 111 -1.80 -21.06 -1.65
N THR A 112 -1.42 -22.28 -1.25
CA THR A 112 -1.47 -23.46 -2.11
C THR A 112 -2.35 -24.52 -1.48
N GLU A 113 -3.45 -24.85 -2.14
CA GLU A 113 -4.37 -25.89 -1.70
C GLU A 113 -4.20 -27.17 -2.51
N LEU A 114 -4.13 -28.30 -1.81
CA LEU A 114 -4.23 -29.61 -2.44
C LEU A 114 -5.64 -29.80 -3.00
N PHE A 115 -5.73 -30.40 -4.19
CA PHE A 115 -7.02 -30.57 -4.87
C PHE A 115 -7.43 -32.03 -4.97
N ILE A 116 -6.75 -32.78 -5.84
CA ILE A 116 -7.05 -34.19 -6.08
C ILE A 116 -5.77 -35.00 -6.27
N GLU A 117 -5.88 -36.32 -6.15
CA GLU A 117 -4.88 -37.26 -6.64
C GLU A 117 -5.56 -38.42 -7.38
N GLY A 118 -5.05 -38.76 -8.58
CA GLY A 118 -5.53 -39.90 -9.36
C GLY A 118 -5.47 -39.69 -10.87
N VAL A 119 -6.21 -40.51 -11.61
CA VAL A 119 -6.27 -40.50 -13.07
C VAL A 119 -7.55 -39.83 -13.54
N CYS A 120 -7.41 -38.66 -14.17
CA CYS A 120 -8.53 -37.88 -14.69
C CYS A 120 -8.92 -38.32 -16.11
N ASN A 121 -10.22 -38.58 -16.35
CA ASN A 121 -10.76 -38.79 -17.69
C ASN A 121 -11.43 -37.52 -18.22
N GLY A 122 -10.62 -36.53 -18.59
CA GLY A 122 -11.09 -35.21 -19.02
C GLY A 122 -11.72 -34.39 -17.89
N TYR A 123 -11.78 -33.07 -18.08
CA TYR A 123 -12.38 -32.17 -17.11
C TYR A 123 -12.87 -30.87 -17.75
N LYS A 124 -13.77 -30.18 -17.05
CA LYS A 124 -14.12 -28.78 -17.26
C LYS A 124 -13.92 -28.03 -15.95
N SER A 125 -13.43 -26.81 -16.00
CA SER A 125 -13.25 -25.97 -14.82
C SER A 125 -14.09 -24.70 -14.92
N ASN A 126 -14.64 -24.29 -13.79
CA ASN A 126 -15.26 -22.99 -13.57
C ASN A 126 -14.56 -22.35 -12.38
N ILE A 127 -13.80 -21.28 -12.62
CA ILE A 127 -12.95 -20.66 -11.60
C ILE A 127 -13.32 -19.19 -11.52
N VAL A 128 -13.61 -18.72 -10.31
CA VAL A 128 -14.06 -17.35 -10.05
C VAL A 128 -13.17 -16.73 -8.99
N ALA A 129 -12.56 -15.59 -9.32
CA ALA A 129 -11.93 -14.72 -8.33
C ALA A 129 -13.03 -13.94 -7.60
N LYS A 130 -13.03 -13.99 -6.27
CA LYS A 130 -13.92 -13.19 -5.43
C LYS A 130 -13.09 -12.30 -4.51
N GLU A 131 -13.67 -11.15 -4.15
CA GLU A 131 -13.14 -10.33 -3.06
C GLU A 131 -13.12 -11.13 -1.75
N LEU A 132 -12.16 -10.82 -0.89
CA LEU A 132 -12.06 -11.42 0.43
C LEU A 132 -13.25 -11.02 1.29
N THR A 133 -13.83 -12.00 1.97
CA THR A 133 -14.99 -11.77 2.84
C THR A 133 -14.58 -11.09 4.14
N ASN A 134 -15.54 -10.42 4.79
CA ASN A 134 -15.27 -9.84 6.11
C ASN A 134 -14.98 -10.95 7.14
N GLU A 135 -15.63 -12.10 7.02
CA GLU A 135 -15.40 -13.27 7.87
C GLU A 135 -13.95 -13.76 7.79
N TYR A 136 -13.38 -13.82 6.58
CA TYR A 136 -11.97 -14.17 6.40
C TYR A 136 -11.04 -13.18 7.12
N LEU A 137 -11.27 -11.88 6.94
CA LEU A 137 -10.46 -10.84 7.59
C LEU A 137 -10.58 -10.89 9.12
N GLU A 138 -11.78 -11.17 9.64
CA GLU A 138 -12.02 -11.36 11.08
C GLU A 138 -11.27 -12.58 11.61
N ASP A 139 -11.30 -13.70 10.90
CA ASP A 139 -10.60 -14.93 11.30
C ASP A 139 -9.08 -14.72 11.35
N VAL A 140 -8.49 -14.09 10.32
CA VAL A 140 -7.06 -13.76 10.29
C VAL A 140 -6.70 -12.76 11.41
N ALA A 141 -7.54 -11.76 11.66
CA ALA A 141 -7.32 -10.79 12.73
C ALA A 141 -7.34 -11.46 14.12
N VAL A 142 -8.24 -12.42 14.34
CA VAL A 142 -8.32 -13.21 15.58
C VAL A 142 -7.05 -14.07 15.75
N GLN A 143 -6.58 -14.72 14.70
CA GLN A 143 -5.35 -15.53 14.73
C GLN A 143 -4.14 -14.65 15.10
N ASN A 144 -3.98 -13.51 14.42
CA ASN A 144 -2.87 -12.59 14.61
C ASN A 144 -2.88 -11.89 15.98
N THR A 145 -4.05 -11.73 16.59
CA THR A 145 -4.20 -11.13 17.93
C THR A 145 -3.38 -11.89 18.99
N SER A 146 -3.24 -13.21 18.87
CA SER A 146 -2.46 -14.01 19.82
C SER A 146 -0.96 -13.69 19.77
N VAL A 147 -0.41 -13.56 18.57
CA VAL A 147 0.98 -13.19 18.30
C VAL A 147 1.27 -11.78 18.80
N ILE A 148 0.41 -10.82 18.43
CA ILE A 148 0.51 -9.42 18.82
C ILE A 148 0.50 -9.26 20.35
N LYS A 149 -0.41 -9.95 21.06
CA LYS A 149 -0.45 -9.94 22.53
C LYS A 149 0.84 -10.50 23.15
N GLY A 150 1.42 -11.52 22.55
CA GLY A 150 2.72 -12.06 22.93
C GLY A 150 3.82 -11.01 22.82
N GLU A 151 3.92 -10.34 21.68
CA GLU A 151 4.91 -9.28 21.43
C GLU A 151 4.72 -8.06 22.34
N ILE A 152 3.47 -7.64 22.59
CA ILE A 152 3.14 -6.59 23.57
C ILE A 152 3.68 -6.96 24.95
N SER A 153 3.45 -8.20 25.41
CA SER A 153 3.96 -8.65 26.71
C SER A 153 5.49 -8.68 26.78
N VAL A 154 6.17 -8.95 25.65
CA VAL A 154 7.64 -8.83 25.57
C VAL A 154 8.06 -7.36 25.69
N MET A 155 7.40 -6.45 24.98
CA MET A 155 7.69 -5.01 25.05
C MET A 155 7.46 -4.41 26.43
N GLU A 156 6.37 -4.74 27.11
CA GLU A 156 6.08 -4.29 28.47
C GLU A 156 7.11 -4.76 29.51
N LYS A 157 7.82 -5.87 29.26
CA LYS A 157 8.91 -6.35 30.11
C LYS A 157 10.25 -5.70 29.76
N LEU A 158 10.39 -5.24 28.52
CA LEU A 158 11.63 -4.71 27.97
C LEU A 158 11.82 -3.22 28.31
N ALA A 159 10.72 -2.46 28.25
CA ALA A 159 10.68 -1.03 28.52
C ALA A 159 9.57 -0.71 29.53
N ALA A 160 9.78 0.33 30.34
CA ALA A 160 8.75 0.82 31.25
C ALA A 160 7.52 1.30 30.45
N ARG A 161 6.33 1.23 31.06
CA ARG A 161 5.07 1.63 30.39
C ARG A 161 5.03 3.09 29.97
N ASP A 162 5.77 3.94 30.67
CA ASP A 162 5.91 5.38 30.44
C ASP A 162 7.22 5.75 29.71
N ALA A 163 7.98 4.75 29.24
CA ALA A 163 9.18 5.00 28.46
C ALA A 163 8.86 5.74 27.16
N SER A 164 9.75 6.65 26.75
CA SER A 164 9.62 7.27 25.45
C SER A 164 9.81 6.23 24.33
N PRO A 165 9.27 6.45 23.12
CA PRO A 165 9.53 5.56 21.99
C PRO A 165 11.03 5.35 21.73
N ASP A 166 11.85 6.38 21.95
CA ASP A 166 13.31 6.31 21.79
C ASP A 166 13.97 5.38 22.82
N ASP A 167 13.51 5.41 24.08
CA ASP A 167 14.04 4.53 25.13
C ASP A 167 13.64 3.07 24.87
N ALA A 168 12.40 2.84 24.43
CA ALA A 168 11.91 1.53 24.05
C ALA A 168 12.69 0.96 22.86
N LEU A 169 12.97 1.77 21.83
CA LEU A 169 13.82 1.40 20.69
C LEU A 169 15.23 1.03 21.12
N ALA A 170 15.86 1.83 21.98
CA ALA A 170 17.20 1.56 22.47
C ALA A 170 17.27 0.19 23.20
N ALA A 171 16.24 -0.13 23.99
CA ALA A 171 16.11 -1.43 24.63
C ALA A 171 15.94 -2.58 23.61
N CYS A 172 15.13 -2.38 22.57
CA CYS A 172 14.93 -3.37 21.50
C CYS A 172 16.23 -3.64 20.72
N ILE A 173 16.97 -2.59 20.35
CA ILE A 173 18.25 -2.69 19.67
C ILE A 173 19.25 -3.47 20.54
N ALA A 174 19.34 -3.13 21.83
CA ALA A 174 20.25 -3.79 22.77
C ALA A 174 19.95 -5.30 22.94
N LYS A 175 18.68 -5.70 22.85
CA LYS A 175 18.24 -7.10 22.98
C LYS A 175 18.05 -7.83 21.64
N LYS A 176 18.19 -7.12 20.52
CA LYS A 176 17.89 -7.62 19.16
C LYS A 176 16.47 -8.17 19.04
N THR A 177 15.52 -7.50 19.69
CA THR A 177 14.10 -7.85 19.68
C THR A 177 13.38 -6.96 18.68
N LYS A 178 12.41 -7.50 17.94
CA LYS A 178 11.54 -6.71 17.07
C LYS A 178 10.84 -5.61 17.86
N PHE A 179 10.80 -4.41 17.31
CA PHE A 179 10.10 -3.29 17.93
C PHE A 179 8.59 -3.43 17.72
N LEU A 180 7.83 -3.21 18.79
CA LEU A 180 6.38 -3.00 18.73
C LEU A 180 6.05 -1.71 19.47
N ASP A 181 5.32 -0.84 18.81
CA ASP A 181 4.98 0.49 19.28
C ASP A 181 3.78 0.46 20.23
N LEU A 182 4.05 0.48 21.54
CA LEU A 182 3.00 0.50 22.56
C LEU A 182 2.16 1.79 22.55
N THR A 183 2.65 2.87 21.93
CA THR A 183 1.92 4.14 21.82
C THR A 183 0.97 4.19 20.62
N PHE A 184 1.12 3.24 19.69
CA PHE A 184 0.24 3.07 18.54
C PHE A 184 0.10 1.59 18.20
N PRO A 185 -0.54 0.81 19.10
CA PRO A 185 -0.50 -0.65 19.03
C PRO A 185 -1.32 -1.19 17.84
N PRO A 186 -0.90 -2.31 17.23
CA PRO A 186 -1.58 -2.89 16.06
C PRO A 186 -2.94 -3.52 16.46
N THR A 187 -3.94 -2.67 16.60
CA THR A 187 -5.26 -3.01 17.15
C THR A 187 -6.36 -2.31 16.37
N GLN A 188 -7.60 -2.77 16.55
CA GLN A 188 -8.77 -2.10 15.95
C GLN A 188 -8.93 -0.66 16.46
N GLU A 189 -8.47 -0.34 17.67
CA GLU A 189 -8.56 1.01 18.22
C GLU A 189 -7.72 2.01 17.42
N SER A 190 -6.50 1.64 17.04
CA SER A 190 -5.64 2.46 16.17
C SER A 190 -6.22 2.69 14.77
N LEU A 191 -7.12 1.82 14.33
CA LEU A 191 -7.89 2.00 13.09
C LEU A 191 -9.06 2.94 13.31
N GLN A 192 -9.94 2.59 14.24
CA GLN A 192 -11.27 3.19 14.39
C GLN A 192 -11.27 4.54 15.11
N THR A 193 -10.23 4.86 15.89
CA THR A 193 -10.18 6.15 16.61
C THR A 193 -10.27 7.31 15.61
N GLY A 194 -11.28 8.17 15.81
CA GLY A 194 -11.55 9.32 14.94
C GLY A 194 -12.63 9.09 13.87
N THR A 195 -13.10 7.86 13.65
CA THR A 195 -14.20 7.61 12.70
C THR A 195 -15.58 7.81 13.32
N VAL A 196 -16.53 8.26 12.50
CA VAL A 196 -17.96 8.30 12.85
C VAL A 196 -18.62 6.94 12.63
N THR A 197 -18.18 6.22 11.61
CA THR A 197 -18.67 4.88 11.25
C THR A 197 -17.73 3.81 11.77
N ARG A 198 -18.28 2.63 12.09
CA ARG A 198 -17.47 1.48 12.47
C ARG A 198 -16.66 1.01 11.28
N MET A 199 -15.34 1.00 11.42
CA MET A 199 -14.45 0.41 10.42
C MET A 199 -14.55 -1.11 10.45
N LYS A 200 -14.30 -1.75 9.29
CA LYS A 200 -14.15 -3.20 9.19
C LYS A 200 -13.02 -3.66 10.13
N VAL A 201 -13.13 -4.90 10.62
CA VAL A 201 -12.01 -5.55 11.30
C VAL A 201 -10.98 -5.92 10.25
N ILE A 202 -9.73 -5.50 10.46
CA ILE A 202 -8.64 -5.71 9.52
C ILE A 202 -7.48 -6.34 10.30
N PRO A 203 -6.86 -7.43 9.80
CA PRO A 203 -5.69 -8.00 10.44
C PRO A 203 -4.50 -7.05 10.36
N TRP A 204 -3.72 -7.01 11.44
CA TRP A 204 -2.44 -6.32 11.45
C TRP A 204 -1.32 -7.33 11.30
N GLU A 205 -0.45 -7.09 10.33
CA GLU A 205 0.58 -8.05 9.93
C GLU A 205 1.90 -7.36 9.65
N ARG A 206 3.00 -8.00 10.04
CA ARG A 206 4.35 -7.62 9.59
C ARG A 206 4.61 -8.20 8.20
N PRO A 207 5.56 -7.67 7.41
CA PRO A 207 5.95 -8.27 6.14
C PRO A 207 6.23 -9.78 6.23
N SER A 208 6.81 -10.26 7.32
CA SER A 208 7.08 -11.70 7.56
C SER A 208 5.85 -12.56 7.84
N MET A 209 4.68 -11.97 8.07
CA MET A 209 3.44 -12.71 8.35
C MET A 209 2.62 -12.91 7.08
N PHE A 210 2.69 -11.98 6.13
CA PHE A 210 1.88 -12.00 4.92
C PHE A 210 2.68 -12.28 3.63
N LEU A 211 4.01 -12.28 3.71
CA LEU A 211 4.92 -12.67 2.62
C LEU A 211 5.59 -14.01 2.94
N SER A 212 6.05 -14.71 1.90
CA SER A 212 6.96 -15.85 2.08
C SER A 212 8.28 -15.42 2.74
N ASP A 213 8.96 -16.36 3.41
CA ASP A 213 10.26 -16.10 4.06
C ASP A 213 11.28 -15.46 3.09
N GLU A 214 11.33 -15.94 1.84
CA GLU A 214 12.23 -15.39 0.80
C GLU A 214 11.90 -13.93 0.45
N ASN A 215 10.61 -13.58 0.41
CA ASN A 215 10.15 -12.23 0.06
C ASN A 215 10.22 -11.27 1.25
N ALA A 216 9.90 -11.75 2.46
CA ALA A 216 10.03 -10.98 3.69
C ALA A 216 11.46 -10.50 3.92
N LEU A 217 12.47 -11.33 3.60
CA LEU A 217 13.88 -10.94 3.65
C LEU A 217 14.27 -9.85 2.64
N GLN A 218 13.45 -9.63 1.62
CA GLN A 218 13.64 -8.61 0.60
C GLN A 218 12.73 -7.38 0.79
N ALA A 219 11.89 -7.36 1.83
CA ALA A 219 11.11 -6.17 2.16
C ALA A 219 12.07 -5.03 2.55
N ARG A 220 11.87 -3.85 1.96
CA ARG A 220 12.73 -2.68 2.16
C ARG A 220 11.87 -1.44 2.34
N LEU A 221 12.43 -0.44 3.01
CA LEU A 221 11.79 0.87 3.09
C LEU A 221 11.62 1.46 1.68
N PHE A 222 12.73 1.60 0.96
CA PHE A 222 12.78 1.96 -0.46
C PHE A 222 13.40 0.80 -1.23
N ARG A 223 12.60 0.14 -2.07
CA ARG A 223 13.05 -0.99 -2.89
C ARG A 223 13.29 -0.55 -4.32
N ASN A 224 12.50 0.41 -4.79
CA ASN A 224 12.54 1.01 -6.10
C ASN A 224 12.89 2.51 -5.98
N ASP A 225 13.07 3.16 -7.12
CA ASP A 225 13.09 4.62 -7.14
C ASP A 225 11.72 5.18 -6.76
N ILE A 226 11.72 6.21 -5.93
CA ILE A 226 10.49 6.90 -5.55
C ILE A 226 9.88 7.53 -6.79
N ASN A 227 8.66 7.11 -7.10
CA ASN A 227 7.89 7.58 -8.24
C ASN A 227 6.47 7.93 -7.78
N PRO A 228 5.96 9.15 -8.07
CA PRO A 228 4.59 9.55 -7.76
C PRO A 228 3.51 8.61 -8.29
N ASN A 229 3.79 7.91 -9.40
CA ASN A 229 2.84 6.99 -10.03
C ASN A 229 2.81 5.61 -9.34
N ASN A 230 3.74 5.35 -8.42
CA ASN A 230 3.79 4.11 -7.65
C ASN A 230 3.06 4.23 -6.31
N ILE A 231 2.27 5.28 -6.09
CA ILE A 231 1.48 5.44 -4.87
C ILE A 231 0.05 4.97 -5.16
N ASP A 232 -0.38 3.97 -4.42
CA ASP A 232 -1.77 3.53 -4.35
C ASP A 232 -2.36 3.99 -3.02
N GLU A 233 -3.52 4.65 -3.04
CA GLU A 233 -4.17 5.16 -1.84
C GLU A 233 -4.86 4.06 -1.00
N GLY A 234 -5.15 2.91 -1.62
CA GLY A 234 -5.89 1.83 -0.97
C GLY A 234 -7.31 2.24 -0.57
N GLU A 235 -7.82 1.63 0.50
CA GLU A 235 -9.26 1.70 0.84
C GLU A 235 -9.64 2.69 1.95
N LEU A 236 -8.69 3.49 2.46
CA LEU A 236 -8.96 4.36 3.62
C LEU A 236 -9.81 5.60 3.27
N GLY A 237 -9.63 6.13 2.07
CA GLY A 237 -10.25 7.39 1.63
C GLY A 237 -9.44 8.65 1.97
N ASP A 238 -8.15 8.53 2.24
CA ASP A 238 -7.25 9.64 2.59
C ASP A 238 -6.50 10.22 1.37
N SER A 239 -7.17 10.29 0.22
CA SER A 239 -6.65 10.82 -1.06
C SER A 239 -5.96 12.19 -0.93
N TRP A 240 -6.36 12.98 0.07
CA TRP A 240 -5.76 14.28 0.39
C TRP A 240 -4.31 14.15 0.90
N PHE A 241 -4.04 13.14 1.74
CA PHE A 241 -2.70 12.87 2.26
C PHE A 241 -1.84 12.15 1.22
N THR A 242 -2.34 11.05 0.66
CA THR A 242 -1.62 10.27 -0.36
C THR A 242 -1.34 11.12 -1.61
N GLY A 243 -2.26 12.02 -1.96
CA GLY A 243 -2.09 12.97 -3.06
C GLY A 243 -1.05 14.04 -2.78
N ALA A 244 -1.01 14.58 -1.56
CA ALA A 244 0.05 15.46 -1.13
C ALA A 244 1.42 14.75 -1.13
N LEU A 245 1.45 13.49 -0.67
CA LEU A 245 2.64 12.64 -0.70
C LEU A 245 3.13 12.39 -2.13
N ALA A 246 2.22 12.09 -3.07
CA ALA A 246 2.53 11.97 -4.51
C ALA A 246 3.11 13.25 -5.09
N CYS A 247 2.61 14.42 -4.66
CA CYS A 247 3.12 15.70 -5.12
C CYS A 247 4.57 15.96 -4.70
N VAL A 248 4.94 15.53 -3.49
CA VAL A 248 6.29 15.63 -2.93
C VAL A 248 7.21 14.54 -3.48
N ALA A 249 6.67 13.36 -3.83
CA ALA A 249 7.41 12.25 -4.44
C ALA A 249 8.05 12.58 -5.80
N GLU A 250 7.65 13.69 -6.42
CA GLU A 250 8.31 14.27 -7.60
C GLU A 250 9.74 14.76 -7.30
N PHE A 251 10.06 14.88 -6.01
CA PHE A 251 11.39 15.17 -5.50
C PHE A 251 11.81 14.01 -4.59
N PRO A 252 12.30 12.89 -5.14
CA PRO A 252 12.65 11.67 -4.39
C PRO A 252 13.48 11.92 -3.13
N ASN A 253 14.43 12.87 -3.19
CA ASN A 253 15.26 13.22 -2.05
C ASN A 253 14.47 13.80 -0.89
N ARG A 254 13.38 14.54 -1.13
CA ARG A 254 12.50 15.07 -0.07
C ARG A 254 11.78 13.94 0.67
N ILE A 255 11.28 12.95 -0.06
CA ILE A 255 10.69 11.75 0.56
C ILE A 255 11.77 10.99 1.34
N ARG A 256 12.95 10.76 0.76
CA ARG A 256 14.08 10.13 1.49
C ARG A 256 14.44 10.88 2.77
N ASP A 257 14.51 12.22 2.72
CA ASP A 257 14.82 13.07 3.87
C ASP A 257 13.83 12.88 5.03
N MET A 258 12.55 12.63 4.75
CA MET A 258 11.55 12.38 5.80
C MET A 258 11.88 11.16 6.66
N PHE A 259 12.51 10.14 6.06
CA PHE A 259 12.82 8.88 6.73
C PHE A 259 14.24 8.80 7.31
N ARG A 260 15.05 9.83 7.12
CA ARG A 260 16.44 9.82 7.60
C ARG A 260 16.50 9.84 9.10
N HIS A 261 17.39 9.04 9.67
CA HIS A 261 17.66 9.11 11.09
C HIS A 261 18.35 10.44 11.45
N PRO A 262 17.91 11.18 12.49
CA PRO A 262 18.41 12.52 12.78
C PRO A 262 19.86 12.55 13.30
N ARG A 263 20.41 11.42 13.73
CA ARG A 263 21.76 11.34 14.34
C ARG A 263 22.83 10.75 13.42
N SER A 264 22.58 9.59 12.83
CA SER A 264 23.56 8.85 12.03
C SER A 264 22.91 7.77 11.17
N LEU A 265 23.60 7.39 10.09
CA LEU A 265 23.18 6.32 9.17
C LEU A 265 23.11 4.95 9.88
N ASP A 266 24.03 4.68 10.81
CA ASP A 266 24.12 3.41 11.51
C ASP A 266 22.96 3.22 12.49
N GLU A 267 22.52 4.29 13.17
CA GLU A 267 21.32 4.24 14.02
C GLU A 267 20.08 3.92 13.19
N GLY A 268 19.90 4.57 12.04
CA GLY A 268 18.81 4.27 11.12
C GLY A 268 18.81 2.80 10.64
N LYS A 269 19.99 2.25 10.31
CA LYS A 269 20.14 0.83 9.93
C LYS A 269 19.78 -0.12 11.08
N ASN A 270 20.21 0.19 12.31
CA ASN A 270 19.93 -0.62 13.49
C ASN A 270 18.43 -0.65 13.84
N GLU A 271 17.73 0.47 13.67
CA GLU A 271 16.28 0.55 13.86
C GLU A 271 15.53 -0.30 12.83
N ARG A 272 15.88 -0.16 11.55
CA ARG A 272 15.21 -0.92 10.48
C ARG A 272 15.46 -2.43 10.61
N ALA A 273 16.64 -2.84 11.08
CA ALA A 273 16.94 -4.25 11.36
C ALA A 273 15.97 -4.89 12.36
N ILE A 274 15.45 -4.12 13.33
CA ILE A 274 14.45 -4.58 14.30
C ILE A 274 13.00 -4.25 13.90
N GLY A 275 12.76 -3.79 12.67
CA GLY A 275 11.42 -3.46 12.19
C GLY A 275 10.87 -2.14 12.74
N ALA A 276 11.74 -1.20 13.12
CA ALA A 276 11.38 0.16 13.50
C ALA A 276 11.73 1.16 12.41
N TYR A 277 10.86 2.16 12.22
CA TYR A 277 10.99 3.17 11.19
C TYR A 277 10.66 4.55 11.76
N ARG A 278 11.36 5.57 11.27
CA ARG A 278 11.09 6.96 11.61
C ARG A 278 10.58 7.72 10.40
N VAL A 279 9.62 8.59 10.64
CA VAL A 279 9.11 9.52 9.65
C VAL A 279 9.01 10.90 10.28
N THR A 280 9.58 11.89 9.61
CA THR A 280 9.65 13.27 10.10
C THR A 280 8.57 14.13 9.43
N PHE A 281 7.75 14.80 10.23
CA PHE A 281 6.73 15.74 9.78
C PHE A 281 6.90 17.10 10.46
N ASN A 282 6.49 18.18 9.81
CA ASN A 282 6.44 19.53 10.36
C ASN A 282 5.08 19.81 10.99
N LYS A 283 4.91 19.52 12.29
CA LYS A 283 3.65 19.79 12.98
C LYS A 283 3.68 21.18 13.61
N GLY A 284 2.85 22.09 13.11
CA GLY A 284 2.71 23.45 13.66
C GLY A 284 4.02 24.26 13.62
N GLY A 285 4.84 24.06 12.59
CA GLY A 285 6.12 24.75 12.43
C GLY A 285 7.33 23.97 12.98
N TRP A 286 7.12 22.88 13.72
CA TRP A 286 8.19 22.11 14.35
C TRP A 286 8.36 20.74 13.70
N TRP A 287 9.60 20.36 13.41
CA TRP A 287 9.92 19.03 12.91
C TRP A 287 9.82 18.00 14.04
N VAL A 288 8.95 17.01 13.86
CA VAL A 288 8.64 15.94 14.81
C VAL A 288 9.00 14.61 14.18
N ASN A 289 9.82 13.82 14.88
CA ASN A 289 10.15 12.46 14.49
C ASN A 289 9.10 11.51 15.04
N VAL A 290 8.38 10.81 14.16
CA VAL A 290 7.40 9.81 14.54
C VAL A 290 7.99 8.43 14.30
N VAL A 291 8.12 7.65 15.37
CA VAL A 291 8.57 6.25 15.32
C VAL A 291 7.36 5.34 15.16
N VAL A 292 7.44 4.36 14.27
CA VAL A 292 6.44 3.29 14.11
C VAL A 292 7.13 1.93 13.92
N ASP A 293 6.46 0.85 14.29
CA ASP A 293 6.86 -0.52 13.89
C ASP A 293 6.35 -0.89 12.48
N ASP A 294 6.73 -2.07 11.97
CA ASP A 294 6.32 -2.59 10.65
C ASP A 294 5.00 -3.38 10.62
N TYR A 295 4.17 -3.35 11.68
CA TYR A 295 2.81 -3.86 11.55
C TYR A 295 1.97 -2.94 10.65
N LEU A 296 1.37 -3.49 9.61
CA LEU A 296 0.46 -2.75 8.72
C LEU A 296 -0.92 -3.41 8.72
N PRO A 297 -2.01 -2.62 8.55
CA PRO A 297 -3.32 -3.19 8.27
C PRO A 297 -3.28 -3.86 6.90
N CYS A 298 -3.50 -5.17 6.86
CA CYS A 298 -3.33 -5.98 5.66
C CYS A 298 -4.63 -6.67 5.24
N SER A 299 -4.73 -6.98 3.96
CA SER A 299 -5.81 -7.78 3.39
C SER A 299 -5.22 -8.62 2.27
N GLY A 300 -5.16 -9.94 2.52
CA GLY A 300 -4.62 -10.93 1.61
C GLY A 300 -3.19 -10.62 1.17
N GLY A 301 -2.19 -10.80 2.04
CA GLY A 301 -0.80 -10.75 1.56
C GLY A 301 -0.26 -9.36 1.21
N GLN A 302 -0.97 -8.26 1.50
CA GLN A 302 -0.48 -6.90 1.28
C GLN A 302 -1.19 -5.87 2.17
N PRO A 303 -0.62 -4.66 2.36
CA PRO A 303 -1.29 -3.55 3.04
C PRO A 303 -2.60 -3.13 2.34
N ILE A 304 -3.67 -2.88 3.09
CA ILE A 304 -4.98 -2.52 2.52
C ILE A 304 -5.15 -1.02 2.26
N PHE A 305 -4.45 -0.17 3.03
CA PHE A 305 -4.46 1.29 2.86
C PHE A 305 -3.34 1.73 1.91
N ALA A 306 -2.73 2.90 2.15
CA ALA A 306 -1.76 3.45 1.22
C ALA A 306 -0.55 2.52 1.10
N ARG A 307 -0.12 2.26 -0.14
CA ARG A 307 0.92 1.28 -0.46
C ARG A 307 1.66 1.63 -1.74
N SER A 308 2.77 0.94 -1.94
CA SER A 308 3.52 1.01 -3.20
C SER A 308 2.81 0.15 -4.25
N TYR A 309 2.38 0.77 -5.35
CA TYR A 309 1.64 0.10 -6.41
C TYR A 309 2.48 -1.00 -7.05
N GLY A 310 1.97 -2.23 -7.03
CA GLY A 310 2.58 -3.37 -7.70
C GLY A 310 3.83 -3.95 -7.02
N ASP A 311 4.24 -3.45 -5.85
CA ASP A 311 5.36 -4.02 -5.08
C ASP A 311 5.03 -4.06 -3.58
N PRO A 312 4.48 -5.18 -3.06
CA PRO A 312 4.16 -5.32 -1.63
C PRO A 312 5.40 -5.39 -0.73
N LEU A 313 6.61 -5.42 -1.32
CA LEU A 313 7.89 -5.50 -0.62
C LEU A 313 8.49 -4.10 -0.38
N GLU A 314 7.83 -3.03 -0.86
CA GLU A 314 8.24 -1.64 -0.67
C GLU A 314 7.34 -0.91 0.32
N LEU A 315 7.91 -0.48 1.45
CA LEU A 315 7.15 -0.11 2.64
C LEU A 315 6.93 1.40 2.85
N TRP A 316 7.67 2.28 2.15
CA TRP A 316 7.69 3.71 2.49
C TRP A 316 6.31 4.38 2.43
N VAL A 317 5.45 4.04 1.46
CA VAL A 317 4.10 4.65 1.35
C VAL A 317 3.26 4.29 2.57
N SER A 318 3.21 3.00 2.90
CA SER A 318 2.43 2.49 4.02
C SER A 318 2.96 2.99 5.37
N LEU A 319 4.28 3.08 5.53
CA LEU A 319 4.91 3.60 6.75
C LEU A 319 4.72 5.11 6.89
N ALA A 320 4.75 5.88 5.79
CA ALA A 320 4.44 7.31 5.82
C ALA A 320 3.00 7.55 6.30
N GLN A 321 2.02 6.81 5.75
CA GLN A 321 0.63 6.90 6.16
C GLN A 321 0.44 6.47 7.62
N LYS A 322 1.05 5.35 8.03
CA LYS A 322 0.98 4.89 9.43
C LYS A 322 1.53 5.91 10.41
N ALA A 323 2.70 6.48 10.13
CA ALA A 323 3.30 7.49 10.99
C ALA A 323 2.44 8.76 11.04
N TYR A 324 1.83 9.14 9.92
CA TYR A 324 0.90 10.26 9.88
C TYR A 324 -0.39 9.95 10.68
N ALA A 325 -0.94 8.75 10.58
CA ALA A 325 -2.06 8.29 11.40
C ALA A 325 -1.72 8.36 12.89
N LYS A 326 -0.53 7.88 13.28
CA LYS A 326 -0.04 7.99 14.66
C LYS A 326 0.08 9.45 15.12
N LEU A 327 0.62 10.34 14.28
CA LEU A 327 0.76 11.77 14.61
C LEU A 327 -0.59 12.42 14.93
N TYR A 328 -1.67 11.96 14.29
CA TYR A 328 -3.03 12.45 14.50
C TYR A 328 -3.86 11.59 15.47
N GLY A 329 -3.31 10.46 15.95
CA GLY A 329 -3.93 9.60 16.97
C GLY A 329 -4.78 8.45 16.44
N GLY A 330 -4.78 8.17 15.13
CA GLY A 330 -5.55 7.06 14.54
C GLY A 330 -5.72 7.18 13.03
N TYR A 331 -5.90 6.06 12.33
CA TYR A 331 -6.23 6.07 10.90
C TYR A 331 -7.58 6.72 10.62
N GLY A 332 -8.53 6.63 11.55
CA GLY A 332 -9.85 7.21 11.41
C GLY A 332 -9.85 8.73 11.23
N PHE A 333 -8.85 9.42 11.76
CA PHE A 333 -8.68 10.87 11.56
C PHE A 333 -8.18 11.24 10.15
N LEU A 334 -7.71 10.26 9.36
CA LEU A 334 -7.22 10.50 8.00
C LEU A 334 -8.30 10.37 6.92
N VAL A 335 -9.48 9.83 7.24
CA VAL A 335 -10.55 9.55 6.24
C VAL A 335 -11.00 10.81 5.50
N VAL A 336 -10.89 12.00 6.11
CA VAL A 336 -11.20 13.28 5.46
C VAL A 336 -10.21 14.33 5.92
N GLY A 337 -9.64 15.09 4.99
CA GLY A 337 -8.77 16.20 5.32
C GLY A 337 -8.51 17.16 4.16
N ASP A 338 -7.64 18.13 4.40
CA ASP A 338 -7.23 19.14 3.43
C ASP A 338 -5.80 18.87 2.97
N PRO A 339 -5.55 18.64 1.66
CA PRO A 339 -4.22 18.35 1.15
C PRO A 339 -3.21 19.47 1.40
N LEU A 340 -3.65 20.72 1.61
CA LEU A 340 -2.75 21.81 2.00
C LEU A 340 -2.16 21.58 3.39
N HIS A 341 -2.91 21.01 4.34
CA HIS A 341 -2.37 20.65 5.66
C HIS A 341 -1.36 19.51 5.54
N ALA A 342 -1.63 18.50 4.72
CA ALA A 342 -0.66 17.43 4.47
C ALA A 342 0.62 17.97 3.81
N LEU A 343 0.51 18.89 2.84
CA LEU A 343 1.68 19.53 2.23
C LEU A 343 2.48 20.35 3.25
N GLN A 344 1.83 21.10 4.15
CA GLN A 344 2.49 21.81 5.23
C GLN A 344 3.22 20.84 6.16
N ASP A 345 2.55 19.77 6.60
CA ASP A 345 3.12 18.78 7.50
C ASP A 345 4.25 17.97 6.84
N ILE A 346 4.22 17.72 5.53
CA ILE A 346 5.28 16.99 4.83
C ILE A 346 6.49 17.91 4.53
N THR A 347 6.24 19.16 4.13
CA THR A 347 7.29 20.03 3.59
C THR A 347 7.78 21.11 4.54
N GLY A 348 6.99 21.48 5.54
CA GLY A 348 7.22 22.63 6.42
C GLY A 348 7.04 24.00 5.76
N TYR A 349 6.59 24.06 4.50
CA TYR A 349 6.36 25.32 3.79
C TYR A 349 4.94 25.85 3.98
N PRO A 350 4.74 27.19 3.99
CA PRO A 350 3.41 27.77 4.02
C PRO A 350 2.64 27.41 2.75
N CYS A 351 1.33 27.19 2.92
CA CYS A 351 0.43 26.86 1.81
C CYS A 351 -0.75 27.84 1.80
N SER A 352 -1.22 28.20 0.60
CA SER A 352 -2.35 29.11 0.39
C SER A 352 -3.32 28.54 -0.62
N SER A 353 -4.62 28.77 -0.41
CA SER A 353 -5.67 28.30 -1.31
C SER A 353 -6.02 29.32 -2.40
N PHE A 354 -6.31 28.82 -3.60
CA PHE A 354 -6.83 29.61 -4.72
C PHE A 354 -8.36 29.62 -4.80
N ASN A 355 -9.09 29.10 -3.81
CA ASN A 355 -10.55 28.94 -3.88
C ASN A 355 -11.28 30.24 -4.22
N THR A 356 -10.93 31.35 -3.56
CA THR A 356 -11.51 32.67 -3.86
C THR A 356 -11.21 33.11 -5.29
N ALA A 357 -9.97 32.93 -5.75
CA ALA A 357 -9.60 33.26 -7.13
C ALA A 357 -10.34 32.38 -8.17
N PHE A 358 -10.61 31.11 -7.86
CA PHE A 358 -11.43 30.23 -8.68
C PHE A 358 -12.90 30.67 -8.75
N GLU A 359 -13.47 31.15 -7.65
CA GLU A 359 -14.83 31.69 -7.64
C GLU A 359 -14.93 32.98 -8.46
N THR A 360 -13.96 33.90 -8.28
CA THR A 360 -13.90 35.14 -9.05
C THR A 360 -13.66 34.89 -10.54
N ALA A 361 -12.85 33.89 -10.89
CA ALA A 361 -12.56 33.51 -12.28
C ALA A 361 -13.83 33.17 -13.08
N LYS A 362 -14.87 32.62 -12.44
CA LYS A 362 -16.16 32.34 -13.08
C LYS A 362 -16.89 33.60 -13.55
N LEU A 363 -16.59 34.75 -12.94
CA LEU A 363 -17.24 36.02 -13.22
C LEU A 363 -16.43 36.90 -14.19
N ASN A 364 -15.10 36.89 -14.08
CA ASN A 364 -14.21 37.80 -14.79
C ASN A 364 -13.36 37.15 -15.90
N GLY A 365 -13.57 35.85 -16.19
CA GLY A 365 -12.83 35.14 -17.24
C GLY A 365 -11.48 34.55 -16.80
N GLY A 366 -11.08 34.74 -15.54
CA GLY A 366 -9.98 33.99 -14.91
C GLY A 366 -8.56 34.47 -15.21
N GLU A 367 -8.39 35.64 -15.85
CA GLU A 367 -7.07 36.18 -16.21
C GLU A 367 -6.14 36.33 -14.98
N GLU A 368 -6.67 36.83 -13.86
CA GLU A 368 -5.93 36.96 -12.60
C GLU A 368 -5.47 35.60 -12.05
N LEU A 369 -6.36 34.60 -12.04
CA LEU A 369 -6.05 33.24 -11.58
C LEU A 369 -4.91 32.64 -12.43
N PHE A 370 -5.00 32.74 -13.76
CA PHE A 370 -3.96 32.24 -14.64
C PHE A 370 -2.64 33.02 -14.48
N GLY A 371 -2.70 34.33 -14.24
CA GLY A 371 -1.54 35.15 -13.90
C GLY A 371 -0.84 34.65 -12.63
N HIS A 372 -1.60 34.38 -11.57
CA HIS A 372 -1.06 33.78 -10.35
C HIS A 372 -0.45 32.40 -10.60
N LEU A 373 -1.17 31.49 -11.27
CA LEU A 373 -0.67 30.14 -11.56
C LEU A 373 0.62 30.16 -12.38
N LEU A 374 0.71 31.05 -13.38
CA LEU A 374 1.93 31.22 -14.18
C LEU A 374 3.09 31.74 -13.33
N HIS A 375 2.85 32.76 -12.50
CA HIS A 375 3.85 33.31 -11.59
C HIS A 375 4.40 32.25 -10.63
N TYR A 376 3.51 31.51 -9.96
CA TYR A 376 3.91 30.45 -9.02
C TYR A 376 4.65 29.30 -9.71
N SER A 377 4.23 28.91 -10.92
CA SER A 377 4.94 27.90 -11.71
C SER A 377 6.35 28.34 -12.10
N GLN A 378 6.54 29.60 -12.51
CA GLN A 378 7.84 30.18 -12.85
C GLN A 378 8.74 30.34 -11.61
N ALA A 379 8.15 30.63 -10.46
CA ALA A 379 8.84 30.70 -9.18
C ALA A 379 9.04 29.31 -8.52
N HIS A 380 8.82 28.22 -9.26
CA HIS A 380 9.01 26.83 -8.82
C HIS A 380 8.22 26.43 -7.56
N HIS A 381 7.09 27.09 -7.29
CA HIS A 381 6.21 26.70 -6.19
C HIS A 381 5.50 25.39 -6.51
N HIS A 382 5.14 24.63 -5.48
CA HIS A 382 4.25 23.49 -5.64
C HIS A 382 2.80 23.99 -5.78
N THR A 383 2.11 23.49 -6.79
CA THR A 383 0.70 23.80 -7.02
C THR A 383 -0.05 22.50 -7.21
N ILE A 384 -1.15 22.36 -6.47
CA ILE A 384 -2.06 21.24 -6.57
C ILE A 384 -3.46 21.74 -6.91
N LEU A 385 -4.22 20.90 -7.61
CA LEU A 385 -5.65 21.09 -7.84
C LEU A 385 -6.39 19.89 -7.26
N VAL A 386 -7.57 20.15 -6.69
CA VAL A 386 -8.37 19.11 -6.03
C VAL A 386 -9.74 19.12 -6.66
N THR A 387 -10.20 17.95 -7.11
CA THR A 387 -11.58 17.80 -7.58
C THR A 387 -12.53 17.72 -6.38
N PRO A 388 -13.77 18.21 -6.50
CA PRO A 388 -14.75 18.11 -5.42
C PRO A 388 -15.06 16.64 -5.09
N THR A 389 -15.28 16.36 -3.81
CA THR A 389 -15.66 15.01 -3.36
C THR A 389 -17.04 14.62 -3.88
N ARG A 390 -17.33 13.31 -3.95
CA ARG A 390 -18.67 12.82 -4.36
C ARG A 390 -19.78 13.40 -3.47
N ASN A 391 -19.54 13.53 -2.17
CA ASN A 391 -20.50 14.15 -1.25
C ASN A 391 -20.73 15.63 -1.56
N ALA A 392 -19.66 16.40 -1.86
CA ALA A 392 -19.79 17.79 -2.25
C ALA A 392 -20.55 17.96 -3.58
N LEU A 393 -20.31 17.06 -4.54
CA LEU A 393 -21.03 17.03 -5.82
C LEU A 393 -22.52 16.71 -5.64
N GLN A 394 -22.86 15.74 -4.80
CA GLN A 394 -24.25 15.38 -4.50
C GLN A 394 -25.01 16.54 -3.86
N LEU A 395 -24.40 17.27 -2.91
CA LEU A 395 -24.99 18.46 -2.30
C LEU A 395 -25.25 19.59 -3.33
N GLN A 396 -24.51 19.60 -4.43
CA GLN A 396 -24.68 20.52 -5.55
C GLN A 396 -25.60 19.97 -6.66
N GLY A 397 -26.21 18.80 -6.47
CA GLY A 397 -27.06 18.16 -7.48
C GLY A 397 -26.30 17.65 -8.71
N SER A 398 -25.00 17.40 -8.59
CA SER A 398 -24.15 16.88 -9.67
C SER A 398 -23.77 15.42 -9.42
N THR A 399 -23.79 14.60 -10.48
CA THR A 399 -23.36 13.20 -10.44
C THR A 399 -21.84 13.03 -10.59
N GLY A 400 -21.11 14.10 -10.93
CA GLY A 400 -19.66 14.04 -11.18
C GLY A 400 -19.25 13.54 -12.57
N GLU A 401 -20.22 13.14 -13.42
CA GLU A 401 -19.96 12.61 -14.77
C GLU A 401 -19.09 13.52 -15.65
N ALA A 402 -19.15 14.83 -15.44
CA ALA A 402 -18.32 15.78 -16.17
C ALA A 402 -16.81 15.58 -15.89
N TYR A 403 -16.45 15.26 -14.65
CA TYR A 403 -15.06 14.95 -14.27
C TYR A 403 -14.65 13.61 -14.87
N GLU A 404 -15.52 12.60 -14.76
CA GLU A 404 -15.24 11.24 -15.27
C GLU A 404 -15.05 11.24 -16.79
N ARG A 405 -15.85 12.01 -17.56
CA ARG A 405 -15.65 12.19 -19.01
C ARG A 405 -14.31 12.83 -19.38
N LEU A 406 -13.70 13.59 -18.46
CA LEU A 406 -12.39 14.21 -18.63
C LEU A 406 -11.25 13.34 -18.07
N GLY A 407 -11.56 12.13 -17.59
CA GLY A 407 -10.58 11.24 -16.94
C GLY A 407 -10.14 11.72 -15.55
N LEU A 408 -10.92 12.59 -14.91
CA LEU A 408 -10.69 13.09 -13.56
C LEU A 408 -11.56 12.31 -12.56
N LEU A 409 -10.93 11.90 -11.46
CA LEU A 409 -11.57 11.22 -10.35
C LEU A 409 -12.08 12.29 -9.37
N PRO A 410 -13.34 12.25 -8.92
CA PRO A 410 -13.85 13.13 -7.87
C PRO A 410 -13.12 12.94 -6.53
N GLY A 411 -12.87 14.02 -5.78
CA GLY A 411 -12.23 13.98 -4.45
C GLY A 411 -10.73 13.67 -4.47
N HIS A 412 -10.04 13.89 -5.59
CA HIS A 412 -8.64 13.51 -5.77
C HIS A 412 -7.75 14.72 -6.02
N VAL A 413 -6.48 14.58 -5.61
CA VAL A 413 -5.45 15.62 -5.74
C VAL A 413 -4.64 15.39 -7.03
N TYR A 414 -4.39 16.47 -7.76
CA TYR A 414 -3.63 16.49 -9.01
C TYR A 414 -2.51 17.52 -8.89
N LYS A 415 -1.29 17.14 -9.28
CA LYS A 415 -0.16 18.08 -9.29
C LYS A 415 -0.16 18.89 -10.58
N VAL A 416 0.02 20.20 -10.49
CA VAL A 416 0.34 21.05 -11.64
C VAL A 416 1.85 20.97 -11.88
N LEU A 417 2.25 20.39 -13.02
CA LEU A 417 3.66 20.27 -13.40
C LEU A 417 4.17 21.51 -14.11
N LYS A 418 3.32 22.12 -14.94
CA LYS A 418 3.70 23.27 -15.77
C LYS A 418 2.49 24.10 -16.13
N VAL A 419 2.69 25.42 -16.15
CA VAL A 419 1.73 26.38 -16.67
C VAL A 419 2.36 27.10 -17.86
N LEU A 420 1.62 27.21 -18.97
CA LEU A 420 2.05 27.90 -20.18
C LEU A 420 0.99 28.93 -20.59
N SER A 421 1.44 30.06 -21.10
CA SER A 421 0.60 31.11 -21.67
C SER A 421 1.02 31.37 -23.11
N PHE A 422 0.02 31.46 -24.00
CA PHE A 422 0.18 31.78 -25.41
C PHE A 422 -0.59 33.08 -25.67
N ALA A 423 0.11 34.21 -25.53
CA ALA A 423 -0.48 35.55 -25.58
C ALA A 423 -1.17 35.84 -26.92
N GLU A 424 -0.59 35.39 -28.02
CA GLU A 424 -1.09 35.61 -29.40
C GLU A 424 -2.46 34.96 -29.63
N SER A 425 -2.72 33.83 -28.97
CA SER A 425 -3.99 33.11 -29.06
C SER A 425 -4.90 33.31 -27.84
N GLY A 426 -4.43 34.01 -26.81
CA GLY A 426 -5.16 34.15 -25.53
C GLY A 426 -5.39 32.82 -24.81
N VAL A 427 -4.51 31.83 -24.98
CA VAL A 427 -4.69 30.47 -24.43
C VAL A 427 -3.75 30.22 -23.27
N PHE A 428 -4.27 29.60 -22.20
CA PHE A 428 -3.50 29.08 -21.08
C PHE A 428 -3.59 27.56 -21.06
N LEU A 429 -2.46 26.89 -20.85
CA LEU A 429 -2.39 25.44 -20.72
C LEU A 429 -1.81 25.05 -19.36
N LEU A 430 -2.42 24.05 -18.74
CA LEU A 430 -1.91 23.40 -17.54
C LEU A 430 -1.56 21.95 -17.86
N LEU A 431 -0.34 21.56 -17.52
CA LEU A 431 0.05 20.16 -17.50
C LEU A 431 -0.19 19.61 -16.10
N LEU A 432 -1.13 18.67 -15.99
CA LEU A 432 -1.48 18.01 -14.74
C LEU A 432 -0.89 16.60 -14.69
N ARG A 433 -0.44 16.17 -13.50
CA ARG A 433 -0.21 14.77 -13.20
C ARG A 433 -1.41 14.18 -12.48
N ASN A 434 -1.92 13.08 -13.00
CA ASN A 434 -2.81 12.17 -12.30
C ASN A 434 -1.96 11.03 -11.69
N PRO A 435 -1.74 11.00 -10.36
CA PRO A 435 -1.03 9.88 -9.73
C PRO A 435 -1.91 8.63 -9.58
N TRP A 436 -3.23 8.74 -9.81
CA TRP A 436 -4.24 7.72 -9.52
C TRP A 436 -4.53 6.77 -10.68
N SER A 437 -3.55 6.52 -11.55
CA SER A 437 -3.78 5.68 -12.71
C SER A 437 -3.97 4.21 -12.30
N ALA A 438 -5.22 3.79 -12.15
CA ALA A 438 -5.62 2.49 -12.66
C ALA A 438 -5.77 2.64 -14.17
N VAL A 439 -4.87 2.04 -14.94
CA VAL A 439 -5.02 1.44 -16.29
C VAL A 439 -3.65 1.41 -16.96
N ALA A 440 -2.96 0.28 -16.84
CA ALA A 440 -2.42 -0.38 -18.03
C ALA A 440 -3.31 -1.61 -18.23
N ILE A 441 -4.01 -1.64 -19.37
CA ILE A 441 -4.88 -2.72 -19.84
C ILE A 441 -4.14 -4.06 -19.79
#